data_AF-A0A382K539-F1
#
_entry.id   AF-A0A382K539-F1
#
_cell.length_a   1.000
_cell.length_b   1.000
_cell.length_c   1.000
_cell.angle_alpha   90.00
_cell.angle_beta   90.00
_cell.angle_gamma   90.00
#
_symmetry.space_group_name_H-M   'P 1'
#
loop_
_entity.id
_entity.type
_entity.pdbx_description
1 polymer ?
#
loop_
_entity_poly.entity_id
_entity_poly.type
_entity_poly.pdbx_seq_one_letter_code
_entity_poly.pdbx_strand_id
1 'polypeptide(L)'
;MYSHDVLVLGAGLAGMRAALEAAKSGANVAMLSKVYPVRSHSNAAQGGINAALTDRGDDWQDHAYDTVKGSDFLGDQDAIEVMCSEAGQELINLEHMGVIFNRDNEGRLGTRAFGGQRRARTFFVADITGQAILHVMFEQILKYNVRVYDEWYASTLIIDGGRCGGVVAMEM
;
A
#
# COMPACT_ATOMS: atom_id res chain seq x y z
N MET A 1 -20.90 -12.25 -18.01
CA MET A 1 -20.65 -10.88 -17.54
C MET A 1 -20.47 -10.96 -16.03
N TYR A 2 -19.32 -10.54 -15.52
CA TYR A 2 -19.05 -10.51 -14.08
C TYR A 2 -19.56 -9.20 -13.48
N SER A 3 -19.98 -9.21 -12.22
CA SER A 3 -20.50 -8.03 -11.53
C SER A 3 -20.00 -8.00 -10.09
N HIS A 4 -19.46 -6.85 -9.70
CA HIS A 4 -18.93 -6.56 -8.37
C HIS A 4 -19.28 -5.11 -8.03
N ASP A 5 -19.40 -4.81 -6.73
CA ASP A 5 -19.64 -3.45 -6.25
C ASP A 5 -18.39 -2.58 -6.47
N VAL A 6 -17.21 -3.18 -6.29
CA VAL A 6 -15.90 -2.54 -6.50
C VAL A 6 -15.01 -3.45 -7.31
N LEU A 7 -14.42 -2.91 -8.38
CA LEU A 7 -13.37 -3.54 -9.17
C LEU A 7 -12.05 -2.77 -9.00
N VAL A 8 -11.02 -3.46 -8.51
CA VAL A 8 -9.67 -2.92 -8.38
C VAL A 8 -8.79 -3.47 -9.50
N LEU A 9 -8.21 -2.57 -10.32
CA LEU A 9 -7.27 -2.94 -11.37
C LEU A 9 -5.83 -2.87 -10.84
N GLY A 10 -5.21 -4.04 -10.64
CA GLY A 10 -3.86 -4.24 -10.15
C GLY A 10 -3.81 -4.89 -8.77
N ALA A 11 -2.89 -5.84 -8.59
CA ALA A 11 -2.69 -6.57 -7.34
C ALA A 11 -1.34 -6.27 -6.66
N GLY A 12 -0.87 -5.03 -6.76
CA GLY A 12 0.23 -4.52 -5.93
C GLY A 12 -0.26 -4.10 -4.54
N LEU A 13 0.64 -3.53 -3.72
CA LEU A 13 0.31 -3.08 -2.36
C LEU A 13 -0.91 -2.14 -2.33
N ALA A 14 -0.92 -1.11 -3.18
CA ALA A 14 -2.03 -0.16 -3.24
C ALA A 14 -3.36 -0.83 -3.60
N GLY A 15 -3.36 -1.71 -4.60
CA GLY A 15 -4.56 -2.42 -5.04
C GLY A 15 -5.10 -3.37 -3.97
N MET A 16 -4.23 -4.14 -3.32
CA MET A 16 -4.63 -5.03 -2.23
C MET A 16 -5.11 -4.24 -1.01
N ARG A 17 -4.46 -3.12 -0.68
CA ARG A 17 -4.87 -2.27 0.44
C ARG A 17 -6.26 -1.68 0.22
N ALA A 18 -6.53 -1.18 -0.99
CA ALA A 18 -7.84 -0.65 -1.38
C ALA A 18 -8.93 -1.75 -1.38
N ALA A 19 -8.63 -2.91 -1.97
CA ALA A 19 -9.56 -4.03 -2.01
C ALA A 19 -9.91 -4.53 -0.60
N LEU A 20 -8.92 -4.59 0.29
CA LEU A 20 -9.11 -5.00 1.69
C LEU A 20 -10.06 -4.06 2.45
N GLU A 21 -9.91 -2.74 2.34
CA GLU A 21 -10.84 -1.82 3.04
C GLU A 21 -12.23 -1.82 2.46
N ALA A 22 -12.37 -1.92 1.12
CA ALA A 22 -13.67 -2.05 0.49
C ALA A 22 -14.38 -3.34 0.97
N ALA A 23 -13.65 -4.45 1.07
CA ALA A 23 -14.19 -5.73 1.56
C ALA A 23 -14.55 -5.67 3.06
N LYS A 24 -13.72 -5.05 3.90
CA LYS A 24 -14.04 -4.80 5.32
C LYS A 24 -15.28 -3.94 5.50
N SER A 25 -15.54 -3.04 4.56
CA SER A 25 -16.73 -2.20 4.52
C SER A 25 -17.98 -2.94 3.98
N GLY A 26 -17.86 -4.23 3.65
CA GLY A 26 -18.97 -5.09 3.24
C GLY A 26 -19.27 -5.11 1.74
N ALA A 27 -18.44 -4.49 0.91
CA ALA A 27 -18.63 -4.52 -0.55
C ALA A 27 -18.23 -5.89 -1.15
N ASN A 28 -18.92 -6.32 -2.21
CA ASN A 28 -18.44 -7.38 -3.08
C ASN A 28 -17.30 -6.84 -3.95
N VAL A 29 -16.07 -7.22 -3.63
CA VAL A 29 -14.86 -6.71 -4.28
C VAL A 29 -14.21 -7.76 -5.18
N ALA A 30 -13.81 -7.34 -6.37
CA ALA A 30 -12.89 -8.07 -7.22
C ALA A 30 -11.59 -7.30 -7.46
N MET A 31 -10.51 -8.05 -7.56
CA MET A 31 -9.22 -7.59 -8.02
C MET A 31 -8.88 -8.23 -9.36
N LEU A 32 -8.43 -7.45 -10.32
CA LEU A 32 -7.97 -7.93 -11.63
C LEU A 32 -6.50 -7.60 -11.80
N SER A 33 -5.66 -8.58 -12.15
CA SER A 33 -4.23 -8.39 -12.29
C SER A 33 -3.66 -9.20 -13.46
N LYS A 34 -2.78 -8.58 -14.24
CA LYS A 34 -2.06 -9.22 -15.36
C LYS A 34 -1.04 -10.28 -14.92
N VAL A 35 -0.73 -10.34 -13.63
CA VAL A 35 0.18 -11.31 -13.02
C VAL A 35 -0.38 -11.77 -11.69
N TYR A 36 0.07 -12.92 -11.20
CA TYR A 36 -0.20 -13.36 -9.84
C TYR A 36 0.18 -12.28 -8.79
N PRO A 37 -0.63 -12.01 -7.74
CA PRO A 37 -0.44 -10.86 -6.84
C PRO A 37 0.98 -10.69 -6.24
N VAL A 38 1.59 -11.77 -5.76
CA VAL A 38 2.95 -11.70 -5.17
C VAL A 38 4.06 -11.51 -6.21
N ARG A 39 3.73 -11.52 -7.51
CA ARG A 39 4.65 -11.17 -8.62
C ARG A 39 4.56 -9.70 -9.01
N SER A 40 3.76 -8.89 -8.33
CA SER A 40 3.74 -7.43 -8.54
C SER A 40 5.07 -6.79 -8.15
N HIS A 41 5.41 -5.64 -8.75
CA HIS A 41 6.72 -5.02 -8.55
C HIS A 41 6.94 -4.49 -7.14
N SER A 42 5.88 -4.32 -6.34
CA SER A 42 6.00 -4.04 -4.90
C SER A 42 6.88 -5.07 -4.17
N ASN A 43 6.97 -6.31 -4.69
CA ASN A 43 7.84 -7.36 -4.16
C ASN A 43 9.33 -6.96 -4.17
N ALA A 44 9.74 -6.11 -5.12
CA ALA A 44 11.13 -5.73 -5.33
C ALA A 44 11.59 -4.59 -4.39
N ALA A 45 10.69 -3.99 -3.59
CA ALA A 45 11.08 -2.94 -2.67
C ALA A 45 11.90 -3.50 -1.50
N GLN A 46 13.08 -2.94 -1.26
CA GLN A 46 14.00 -3.42 -0.22
C GLN A 46 14.10 -2.43 0.96
N GLY A 47 14.24 -1.14 0.63
CA GLY A 47 14.65 -0.05 1.52
C GLY A 47 13.76 0.19 2.75
N GLY A 48 12.45 0.00 2.64
CA GLY A 48 11.54 0.18 3.77
C GLY A 48 10.34 1.05 3.44
N ILE A 49 9.61 1.41 4.48
CA ILE A 49 8.46 2.33 4.44
C ILE A 49 8.67 3.44 5.46
N ASN A 50 8.42 4.68 5.07
CA ASN A 50 8.58 5.83 5.96
C ASN A 50 7.29 6.07 6.72
N ALA A 51 7.39 6.23 8.03
CA ALA A 51 6.28 6.61 8.87
C ALA A 51 6.79 7.42 10.05
N ALA A 52 6.07 8.48 10.42
CA ALA A 52 6.35 9.21 11.64
C ALA A 52 5.52 8.61 12.77
N LEU A 53 6.17 8.15 13.85
CA LEU A 53 5.49 7.69 15.06
C LEU A 53 5.49 8.84 16.07
N THR A 54 4.44 9.67 16.02
CA THR A 54 4.32 10.89 16.83
C THR A 54 4.27 10.59 18.33
N ASP A 55 3.68 9.45 18.72
CA ASP A 55 3.72 8.92 20.09
C ASP A 55 5.15 8.61 20.58
N ARG A 56 6.10 8.47 19.65
CA ARG A 56 7.53 8.25 19.93
C ARG A 56 8.41 9.47 19.65
N GLY A 57 7.79 10.63 19.42
CA GLY A 57 8.48 11.91 19.27
C GLY A 57 9.04 12.20 17.87
N ASP A 58 8.57 11.52 16.82
CA ASP A 58 8.74 11.96 15.43
C ASP A 58 7.41 12.53 14.93
N ASP A 59 7.33 13.85 14.84
CA ASP A 59 6.13 14.56 14.40
C ASP A 59 5.93 14.34 12.89
N TRP A 60 4.70 14.03 12.48
CA TRP A 60 4.40 13.81 11.07
C TRP A 60 4.62 15.07 10.22
N GLN A 61 4.58 16.27 10.82
CA GLN A 61 4.89 17.53 10.16
C GLN A 61 6.36 17.61 9.73
N ASP A 62 7.30 17.01 10.49
CA ASP A 62 8.70 16.92 10.06
C ASP A 62 8.84 15.99 8.84
N HIS A 63 8.05 14.92 8.80
CA HIS A 63 7.96 14.03 7.63
C HIS A 63 7.33 14.75 6.42
N ALA A 64 6.29 15.54 6.64
CA ALA A 64 5.67 16.35 5.59
C ALA A 64 6.65 17.40 5.05
N TYR A 65 7.37 18.10 5.93
CA TYR A 65 8.38 19.08 5.52
C TYR A 65 9.48 18.47 4.65
N ASP A 66 10.03 17.32 5.06
CA ASP A 66 11.05 16.61 4.29
C ASP A 66 10.51 16.18 2.91
N THR A 67 9.24 15.77 2.84
CA THR A 67 8.55 15.40 1.60
C THR A 67 8.33 16.61 0.68
N VAL A 68 7.77 17.72 1.19
CA VAL A 68 7.54 18.95 0.42
C VAL A 68 8.84 19.47 -0.15
N LYS A 69 9.88 19.58 0.69
CA LYS A 69 11.22 19.97 0.25
C LYS A 69 11.79 19.00 -0.78
N GLY A 70 11.65 17.69 -0.54
CA GLY A 70 12.14 16.65 -1.45
C GLY A 70 11.44 16.64 -2.81
N SER A 71 10.18 17.06 -2.85
CA SER A 71 9.41 17.25 -4.09
C SER A 71 9.76 18.54 -4.83
N ASP A 72 10.72 19.33 -4.34
CA ASP A 72 11.05 20.66 -4.84
C ASP A 72 9.83 21.59 -4.89
N PHE A 73 8.97 21.49 -3.86
CA PHE A 73 7.71 22.23 -3.74
C PHE A 73 6.69 22.02 -4.88
N LEU A 74 6.90 21.01 -5.74
CA LEU A 74 5.98 20.66 -6.82
C LEU A 74 4.86 19.71 -6.36
N GLY A 75 5.05 19.02 -5.22
CA GLY A 75 4.05 18.12 -4.68
C GLY A 75 2.84 18.86 -4.10
N ASP A 76 1.65 18.33 -4.34
CA ASP A 76 0.40 18.80 -3.75
C ASP A 76 0.46 18.59 -2.23
N GLN A 77 0.50 19.70 -1.48
CA GLN A 77 0.81 19.65 -0.05
C GLN A 77 -0.34 19.06 0.79
N ASP A 78 -1.57 19.15 0.30
CA ASP A 78 -2.74 18.49 0.91
C ASP A 78 -2.64 16.95 0.80
N ALA A 79 -2.19 16.42 -0.34
CA ALA A 79 -1.91 14.99 -0.49
C ALA A 79 -0.73 14.54 0.39
N ILE A 80 0.32 15.35 0.48
CA ILE A 80 1.48 15.08 1.36
C ILE A 80 1.06 15.06 2.82
N GLU A 81 0.21 15.99 3.24
CA GLU A 81 -0.33 16.05 4.61
C GLU A 81 -1.07 14.77 4.96
N VAL A 82 -2.00 14.32 4.11
CA VAL A 82 -2.74 13.05 4.32
C VAL A 82 -1.76 11.88 4.41
N MET A 83 -0.84 11.75 3.43
CA MET A 83 0.14 10.66 3.41
C MET A 83 0.99 10.62 4.69
N CYS A 84 1.56 11.76 5.11
CA CYS A 84 2.48 11.80 6.23
C CYS A 84 1.77 11.64 7.59
N SER A 85 0.58 12.21 7.75
CA SER A 85 -0.20 12.11 8.99
C SER A 85 -0.78 10.71 9.23
N GLU A 86 -1.17 9.99 8.16
CA GLU A 86 -1.72 8.63 8.27
C GLU A 86 -0.65 7.52 8.31
N ALA A 87 0.57 7.80 7.84
CA ALA A 87 1.64 6.80 7.70
C ALA A 87 1.96 6.04 9.00
N GLY A 88 1.94 6.73 10.15
CA GLY A 88 2.19 6.13 11.45
C GLY A 88 1.18 5.03 11.79
N GLN A 89 -0.11 5.34 11.65
CA GLN A 89 -1.18 4.37 11.91
C GLN A 89 -1.16 3.21 10.91
N GLU A 90 -0.87 3.49 9.63
CA GLU A 90 -0.80 2.45 8.62
C GLU A 90 0.38 1.49 8.85
N LEU A 91 1.53 1.97 9.32
CA LEU A 91 2.63 1.11 9.74
C LEU A 91 2.20 0.12 10.85
N ILE A 92 1.50 0.64 11.87
CA ILE A 92 1.00 -0.19 12.98
C ILE A 92 -0.06 -1.19 12.48
N ASN A 93 -0.91 -0.78 11.54
CA ASN A 93 -1.86 -1.70 10.91
C ASN A 93 -1.15 -2.85 10.20
N LEU A 94 -0.09 -2.57 9.44
CA LEU A 94 0.72 -3.60 8.77
C LEU A 94 1.38 -4.55 9.78
N GLU A 95 1.93 -4.03 10.88
CA GLU A 95 2.46 -4.85 11.98
C GLU A 95 1.37 -5.79 12.53
N HIS A 96 0.20 -5.26 12.86
CA HIS A 96 -0.92 -6.03 13.39
C HIS A 96 -1.50 -7.05 12.39
N MET A 97 -1.38 -6.80 11.08
CA MET A 97 -1.74 -7.76 10.05
C MET A 97 -0.75 -8.92 9.94
N GLY A 98 0.47 -8.75 10.48
CA GLY A 98 1.49 -9.80 10.53
C GLY A 98 2.83 -9.44 9.90
N VAL A 99 3.05 -8.18 9.48
CA VAL A 99 4.37 -7.77 8.96
C VAL A 99 5.38 -7.72 10.11
N ILE A 100 6.39 -8.58 10.04
CA ILE A 100 7.42 -8.71 11.07
C ILE A 100 8.55 -7.70 10.81
N PHE A 101 8.29 -6.43 11.14
CA PHE A 101 9.30 -5.38 11.09
C PHE A 101 10.47 -5.66 12.05
N ASN A 102 11.66 -5.21 11.67
CA ASN A 102 12.84 -5.26 12.52
C ASN A 102 12.60 -4.58 13.87
N ARG A 103 13.23 -5.12 14.91
CA ARG A 103 13.18 -4.58 16.26
C ARG A 103 14.50 -3.93 16.66
N ASP A 104 14.42 -2.90 17.49
CA ASP A 104 15.56 -2.33 18.20
C ASP A 104 15.96 -3.23 19.39
N ASN A 105 17.02 -2.85 20.11
CA ASN A 105 17.54 -3.60 21.27
C ASN A 105 16.55 -3.66 22.45
N GLU A 106 15.51 -2.83 22.43
CA GLU A 106 14.45 -2.75 23.45
C GLU A 106 13.17 -3.48 23.00
N GLY A 107 13.19 -4.13 21.82
CA GLY A 107 12.07 -4.88 21.27
C GLY A 107 11.00 -4.02 20.58
N ARG A 108 11.24 -2.72 20.40
CA ARG A 108 10.33 -1.81 19.68
C ARG A 108 10.63 -1.83 18.19
N LEU A 109 9.72 -1.31 17.35
CA LEU A 109 9.96 -1.14 15.91
C LEU A 109 11.23 -0.32 15.67
N GLY A 110 12.20 -0.94 14.99
CA GLY A 110 13.49 -0.32 14.64
C GLY A 110 13.40 0.48 13.35
N THR A 111 14.14 1.59 13.29
CA THR A 111 14.23 2.44 12.09
C THR A 111 15.66 2.49 11.56
N ARG A 112 15.81 2.87 10.29
CA ARG A 112 17.10 3.21 9.68
C ARG A 112 17.05 4.56 8.99
N ALA A 113 18.22 5.15 8.79
CA ALA A 113 18.34 6.35 7.95
C ALA A 113 18.11 5.99 6.49
N PHE A 114 17.39 6.85 5.77
CA PHE A 114 17.16 6.76 4.34
C PHE A 114 17.21 8.15 3.70
N GLY A 115 17.49 8.21 2.41
CA GLY A 115 17.87 9.45 1.73
C GLY A 115 16.87 10.60 1.92
N GLY A 116 17.38 11.80 2.21
CA GLY A 116 16.61 13.04 2.24
C GLY A 116 15.87 13.34 3.56
N GLN A 117 15.92 12.45 4.55
CA GLN A 117 15.21 12.61 5.82
C GLN A 117 16.08 13.27 6.89
N ARG A 118 15.46 14.10 7.74
CA ARG A 118 16.12 14.70 8.92
C ARG A 118 16.23 13.74 10.10
N ARG A 119 15.35 12.75 10.19
CA ARG A 119 15.30 11.72 11.23
C ARG A 119 15.20 10.33 10.61
N ALA A 120 15.76 9.33 11.27
CA ALA A 120 15.61 7.93 10.86
C ALA A 120 14.17 7.45 11.12
N ARG A 121 13.36 7.40 10.07
CA ARG A 121 11.93 7.02 10.14
C ARG A 121 11.52 5.94 9.14
N THR A 122 12.51 5.28 8.54
CA THR A 122 12.29 4.17 7.63
C THR A 122 12.23 2.86 8.40
N PHE A 123 11.05 2.25 8.45
CA PHE A 123 10.82 0.92 8.99
C PHE A 123 11.05 -0.13 7.92
N PHE A 124 11.62 -1.27 8.31
CA PHE A 124 12.13 -2.24 7.35
C PHE A 124 12.00 -3.69 7.85
N VAL A 125 12.06 -4.62 6.91
CA VAL A 125 12.27 -6.05 7.13
C VAL A 125 13.54 -6.44 6.39
N ALA A 126 14.67 -6.42 7.10
CA ALA A 126 16.02 -6.59 6.56
C ALA A 126 16.22 -5.79 5.24
N ASP A 127 16.33 -6.51 4.13
CA ASP A 127 16.45 -6.03 2.76
C ASP A 127 15.29 -6.52 1.86
N ILE A 128 14.18 -6.98 2.45
CA ILE A 128 13.02 -7.57 1.76
C ILE A 128 11.69 -6.94 2.17
N THR A 129 11.68 -5.66 2.58
CA THR A 129 10.49 -5.02 3.15
C THR A 129 9.24 -5.12 2.24
N GLY A 130 9.41 -4.88 0.95
CA GLY A 130 8.34 -4.98 -0.03
C GLY A 130 7.75 -6.39 -0.14
N GLN A 131 8.61 -7.41 -0.22
CA GLN A 131 8.19 -8.82 -0.21
C GLN A 131 7.40 -9.15 1.07
N ALA A 132 7.92 -8.76 2.24
CA ALA A 132 7.26 -9.04 3.51
C ALA A 132 5.84 -8.41 3.60
N ILE A 133 5.71 -7.13 3.24
CA ILE A 133 4.41 -6.45 3.23
C ILE A 133 3.48 -7.08 2.18
N LEU A 134 3.99 -7.39 0.98
CA LEU A 134 3.18 -7.91 -0.12
C LEU A 134 2.56 -9.28 0.20
N HIS A 135 3.33 -10.17 0.80
CA HIS A 135 2.85 -11.49 1.21
C HIS A 135 1.77 -11.38 2.29
N VAL A 136 1.99 -10.59 3.34
CA VAL A 136 0.99 -10.38 4.40
C VAL A 136 -0.28 -9.74 3.84
N MET A 137 -0.15 -8.77 2.94
CA MET A 137 -1.31 -8.16 2.28
C MET A 137 -2.10 -9.18 1.45
N PHE A 138 -1.42 -10.06 0.72
CA PHE A 138 -2.10 -11.10 -0.05
C PHE A 138 -2.81 -12.11 0.86
N GLU A 139 -2.22 -12.47 2.01
CA GLU A 139 -2.90 -13.28 3.02
C GLU A 139 -4.18 -12.60 3.56
N GLN A 140 -4.17 -11.27 3.72
CA GLN A 140 -5.39 -10.55 4.09
C GLN A 140 -6.46 -10.60 2.98
N ILE A 141 -6.08 -10.50 1.70
CA ILE A 141 -7.01 -10.67 0.56
C ILE A 141 -7.70 -12.04 0.61
N LEU A 142 -6.93 -13.10 0.88
CA LEU A 142 -7.47 -14.45 1.05
C LEU A 142 -8.39 -14.56 2.27
N LYS A 143 -7.97 -14.01 3.42
CA LYS A 143 -8.75 -14.01 4.66
C LYS A 143 -10.13 -13.36 4.50
N TYR A 144 -10.21 -12.29 3.71
CA TYR A 144 -11.47 -11.56 3.44
C TYR A 144 -12.21 -12.07 2.20
N ASN A 145 -11.78 -13.19 1.60
CA ASN A 145 -12.39 -13.80 0.42
C ASN A 145 -12.59 -12.84 -0.76
N VAL A 146 -11.67 -11.89 -0.94
CA VAL A 146 -11.69 -10.99 -2.10
C VAL A 146 -11.43 -11.80 -3.36
N ARG A 147 -12.29 -11.67 -4.37
CA ARG A 147 -12.12 -12.40 -5.63
C ARG A 147 -10.91 -11.87 -6.38
N VAL A 148 -9.98 -12.74 -6.73
CA VAL A 148 -8.82 -12.39 -7.57
C VAL A 148 -8.99 -13.01 -8.95
N TYR A 149 -8.85 -12.19 -9.98
CA TYR A 149 -8.69 -12.56 -11.38
C TYR A 149 -7.23 -12.29 -11.77
N ASP A 150 -6.37 -13.26 -11.51
CA ASP A 150 -4.95 -13.24 -11.82
C ASP A 150 -4.69 -13.75 -13.25
N GLU A 151 -3.66 -13.20 -13.90
CA GLU A 151 -3.35 -13.43 -15.32
C GLU A 151 -4.47 -12.91 -16.25
N TRP A 152 -5.09 -11.79 -15.88
CA TRP A 152 -6.07 -11.08 -16.70
C TRP A 152 -5.53 -9.73 -17.15
N TYR A 153 -5.62 -9.45 -18.44
CA TYR A 153 -5.22 -8.19 -19.05
C TYR A 153 -6.42 -7.27 -19.27
N ALA A 154 -6.49 -6.17 -18.52
CA ALA A 154 -7.47 -5.11 -18.75
C ALA A 154 -7.09 -4.28 -20.00
N SER A 155 -7.98 -4.23 -20.99
CA SER A 155 -7.71 -3.56 -22.27
C SER A 155 -8.36 -2.18 -22.38
N THR A 156 -9.59 -2.01 -21.90
CA THR A 156 -10.35 -0.76 -22.11
C THR A 156 -11.35 -0.52 -20.99
N LEU A 157 -11.44 0.71 -20.51
CA LEU A 157 -12.47 1.14 -19.56
C LEU A 157 -13.82 1.25 -20.27
N ILE A 158 -14.88 0.78 -19.61
CA ILE A 158 -16.25 0.94 -20.08
C ILE A 158 -16.75 2.28 -19.53
N ILE A 159 -16.89 3.27 -20.40
CA ILE A 159 -17.37 4.61 -20.05
C ILE A 159 -18.76 4.84 -20.66
N ASP A 160 -19.71 5.23 -19.82
CA ASP A 160 -21.05 5.65 -20.24
C ASP A 160 -21.45 6.93 -19.50
N GLY A 161 -21.93 7.94 -20.24
CA GLY A 161 -22.32 9.23 -19.66
C GLY A 161 -21.23 9.92 -18.83
N GLY A 162 -19.95 9.72 -19.15
CA GLY A 162 -18.81 10.26 -18.38
C GLY A 162 -18.49 9.50 -17.09
N ARG A 163 -19.15 8.36 -16.84
CA ARG A 163 -18.92 7.50 -15.66
C ARG A 163 -18.26 6.20 -16.08
N CYS A 164 -17.29 5.75 -15.30
CA CYS A 164 -16.69 4.43 -15.48
C CYS A 164 -17.60 3.36 -14.87
N GLY A 165 -18.05 2.40 -15.70
CA GLY A 165 -18.90 1.28 -15.31
C GLY A 165 -18.18 -0.07 -15.22
N GLY A 166 -16.91 -0.13 -15.61
CA GLY A 166 -16.13 -1.37 -15.57
C GLY A 166 -14.99 -1.39 -16.56
N VAL A 167 -14.57 -2.59 -16.93
CA VAL A 167 -13.44 -2.83 -17.84
C VAL A 167 -13.74 -4.00 -18.78
N VAL A 168 -13.26 -3.91 -20.01
CA VAL A 168 -13.09 -5.07 -20.89
C VAL A 168 -11.73 -5.67 -20.59
N ALA A 169 -11.70 -6.97 -20.32
CA ALA A 169 -10.47 -7.69 -20.01
C ALA A 169 -10.40 -9.03 -20.75
N MET A 170 -9.19 -9.53 -20.91
CA MET A 170 -8.86 -10.80 -21.54
C MET A 170 -8.15 -11.70 -20.52
N GLU A 171 -8.65 -12.92 -20.36
CA GLU A 171 -7.95 -13.99 -19.66
C GLU A 171 -6.74 -14.42 -20.50
N MET A 172 -5.55 -14.46 -19.90
CA MET A 172 -4.30 -14.80 -20.59
C MET A 172 -3.96 -16.29 -20.49
#